data_AF-A0A8S9C439-F1
#
_entry.id   AF-A0A8S9C439-F1
#
_cell.length_a   1.000
_cell.length_b   1.000
_cell.length_c   1.000
_cell.angle_alpha   90.00
_cell.angle_beta   90.00
_cell.angle_gamma   90.00
#
_symmetry.space_group_name_H-M   'P 1'
#
loop_
_entity.id
_entity.type
_entity.pdbx_description
1 polymer ?
#
loop_
_entity_poly.entity_id
_entity_poly.type
_entity_poly.pdbx_seq_one_letter_code
_entity_poly.pdbx_strand_id
1 'polypeptide(L)'
;MSRMRYFSPDRIKYPPHDPPIDVNFAKSLGLESQVIELLQVLPYVEGLNNEDEFILHGSFADFRKTDVLGQSRDPDYVSPEGNYEEENGNYVMPWVLVLNECGNHGSIMYFDTRNNHITMIWQGGAGGGCADPYFYGKFNWSAAMEHQHPINKNRIEHFPSRPAKDLFADFANRLMTLEWIPFNTSGPRIFTKEAGTEYPDLKLLFETYGWPGELDAEGFDAASRRWKEFNRVRSEAKEMIGKVNKLEKEIVRFKRVIDETLEKKRKGVWDEDVAESPDEIAKIEDRLKKWQQNLEWMEEQKREASEEAAGIDNVDAALEKSWEKHIKSGIDRKKRDLNWMQNDGARYATEDKMRELEIGIAALGERIEHVKALPKISDDAIKRQLDRGLWLCCK
;
A
#
# COMPACT_ATOMS: atom_id res chain seq x y z
N MET A 1 -14.15 10.92 -1.29
CA MET A 1 -13.48 9.68 -1.78
C MET A 1 -14.27 8.96 -2.86
N SER A 2 -15.56 8.65 -2.70
CA SER A 2 -16.36 8.01 -3.76
C SER A 2 -16.40 8.82 -5.08
N ARG A 3 -16.55 10.14 -5.01
CA ARG A 3 -16.43 11.06 -6.17
C ARG A 3 -15.08 11.00 -6.88
N MET A 4 -14.03 10.56 -6.19
CA MET A 4 -12.68 10.36 -6.73
C MET A 4 -12.47 8.94 -7.28
N ARG A 5 -13.56 8.16 -7.45
CA ARG A 5 -13.52 6.78 -7.97
C ARG A 5 -12.74 5.80 -7.08
N TYR A 6 -12.51 6.14 -5.81
CA TYR A 6 -11.75 5.29 -4.90
C TYR A 6 -12.52 4.00 -4.53
N PHE A 7 -13.82 4.15 -4.30
CA PHE A 7 -14.78 3.07 -4.16
C PHE A 7 -16.14 3.53 -4.67
N SER A 8 -17.02 2.57 -4.96
CA SER A 8 -18.33 2.87 -5.51
C SER A 8 -19.27 3.49 -4.46
N PRO A 9 -20.11 4.49 -4.80
CA PRO A 9 -21.00 5.15 -3.84
C PRO A 9 -21.97 4.21 -3.12
N ASP A 10 -22.40 3.11 -3.76
CA ASP A 10 -23.29 2.10 -3.19
C ASP A 10 -22.68 1.31 -2.02
N ARG A 11 -21.36 1.39 -1.85
CA ARG A 11 -20.66 0.82 -0.69
C ARG A 11 -20.85 1.67 0.56
N ILE A 12 -21.20 2.95 0.44
CA ILE A 12 -21.47 3.80 1.60
C ILE A 12 -22.85 3.43 2.14
N LYS A 13 -22.91 2.93 3.36
CA LYS A 13 -24.16 2.55 4.02
C LYS A 13 -24.48 3.55 5.12
N TYR A 14 -25.65 4.15 4.99
CA TYR A 14 -26.18 5.09 5.96
C TYR A 14 -27.11 4.38 6.96
N PRO A 15 -27.35 4.94 8.15
CA PRO A 15 -28.36 4.43 9.07
C PRO A 15 -29.78 4.49 8.44
N PRO A 16 -30.74 3.66 8.89
CA PRO A 16 -30.57 2.61 9.90
C PRO A 16 -29.74 1.43 9.37
N HIS A 17 -28.89 0.87 10.23
CA HIS A 17 -28.00 -0.22 9.86
C HIS A 17 -28.69 -1.58 9.85
N ASP A 18 -28.33 -2.43 8.88
CA ASP A 18 -28.76 -3.82 8.78
C ASP A 18 -27.55 -4.74 8.58
N PRO A 19 -27.19 -5.61 9.54
CA PRO A 19 -27.79 -5.71 10.88
C PRO A 19 -27.54 -4.44 11.73
N PRO A 20 -28.35 -4.19 12.77
CA PRO A 20 -28.11 -3.08 13.70
C PRO A 20 -26.84 -3.31 14.54
N ILE A 21 -26.32 -2.23 15.13
CA ILE A 21 -25.23 -2.31 16.11
C ILE A 21 -25.69 -3.14 17.33
N ASP A 22 -24.82 -4.02 17.82
CA ASP A 22 -25.07 -4.74 19.08
C ASP A 22 -24.88 -3.80 20.28
N VAL A 23 -25.97 -3.16 20.68
CA VAL A 23 -26.02 -2.23 21.81
C VAL A 23 -25.65 -2.92 23.14
N ASN A 24 -25.97 -4.21 23.31
CA ASN A 24 -25.66 -4.92 24.54
C ASN A 24 -24.16 -5.21 24.63
N PHE A 25 -23.55 -5.62 23.53
CA PHE A 25 -22.11 -5.77 23.45
C PHE A 25 -21.39 -4.43 23.66
N ALA A 26 -21.86 -3.35 23.04
CA ALA A 26 -21.31 -2.01 23.24
C ALA A 26 -21.35 -1.58 24.73
N LYS A 27 -22.46 -1.85 25.44
CA LYS A 27 -22.56 -1.62 26.89
C LYS A 27 -21.60 -2.50 27.69
N SER A 28 -21.41 -3.75 27.28
CA SER A 28 -20.49 -4.68 27.95
C SER A 28 -19.03 -4.23 27.87
N LEU A 29 -18.67 -3.46 26.84
CA LEU A 29 -17.37 -2.79 26.69
C LEU A 29 -17.24 -1.51 27.52
N GLY A 30 -18.26 -1.15 28.31
CA GLY A 30 -18.25 0.04 29.16
C GLY A 30 -18.43 1.36 28.41
N LEU A 31 -18.97 1.34 27.18
CA LEU A 31 -19.21 2.57 26.41
C LEU A 31 -20.35 3.41 26.98
N GLU A 32 -20.16 4.74 27.00
CA GLU A 32 -21.22 5.68 27.41
C GLU A 32 -22.35 5.79 26.39
N SER A 33 -23.55 6.16 26.85
CA SER A 33 -24.75 6.26 26.00
C SER A 33 -24.55 7.11 24.74
N GLN A 34 -23.86 8.25 24.86
CA GLN A 34 -23.58 9.14 23.72
C GLN A 34 -22.66 8.50 22.66
N VAL A 35 -21.74 7.60 23.05
CA VAL A 35 -20.92 6.82 22.10
C VAL A 35 -21.79 5.77 21.41
N ILE A 36 -22.66 5.10 22.15
CA ILE A 36 -23.59 4.10 21.62
C ILE A 36 -24.61 4.75 20.65
N GLU A 37 -25.08 5.95 20.94
CA GLU A 37 -25.93 6.74 20.05
C GLU A 37 -25.19 7.12 18.76
N LEU A 38 -23.93 7.56 18.87
CA LEU A 38 -23.08 7.86 17.72
C LEU A 38 -22.86 6.63 16.83
N LEU A 39 -22.55 5.47 17.41
CA LEU A 39 -22.36 4.21 16.68
C LEU A 39 -23.57 3.84 15.81
N GLN A 40 -24.79 4.19 16.24
CA GLN A 40 -26.02 3.89 15.51
C GLN A 40 -26.30 4.82 14.34
N VAL A 41 -25.56 5.93 14.20
CA VAL A 41 -25.76 6.93 13.14
C VAL A 41 -24.55 7.11 12.22
N LEU A 42 -23.39 6.53 12.56
CA LEU A 42 -22.18 6.64 11.75
C LEU A 42 -22.31 5.84 10.45
N PRO A 43 -22.05 6.45 9.28
CA PRO A 43 -21.98 5.69 8.04
C PRO A 43 -20.73 4.78 8.06
N TYR A 44 -20.82 3.65 7.37
CA TYR A 44 -19.68 2.76 7.14
C TYR A 44 -19.55 2.44 5.64
N VAL A 45 -18.43 1.83 5.25
CA VAL A 45 -18.17 1.41 3.88
C VAL A 45 -18.10 -0.11 3.80
N GLU A 46 -19.01 -0.72 3.04
CA GLU A 46 -19.11 -2.17 2.89
C GLU A 46 -18.11 -2.71 1.86
N GLY A 47 -17.65 -3.95 2.08
CA GLY A 47 -16.78 -4.67 1.15
C GLY A 47 -15.36 -4.12 1.04
N LEU A 48 -14.94 -3.32 2.03
CA LEU A 48 -13.56 -2.99 2.30
C LEU A 48 -13.06 -3.80 3.50
N ASN A 49 -11.76 -4.10 3.53
CA ASN A 49 -11.10 -4.79 4.62
C ASN A 49 -10.16 -3.86 5.40
N ASN A 50 -9.54 -4.38 6.45
CA ASN A 50 -8.62 -3.65 7.32
C ASN A 50 -7.32 -3.19 6.63
N GLU A 51 -7.03 -3.64 5.41
CA GLU A 51 -5.88 -3.21 4.61
C GLU A 51 -6.24 -2.11 3.59
N ASP A 52 -7.53 -1.82 3.42
CA ASP A 52 -8.01 -0.79 2.51
C ASP A 52 -7.94 0.59 3.19
N GLU A 53 -6.93 1.39 2.82
CA GLU A 53 -6.64 2.65 3.49
C GLU A 53 -7.81 3.65 3.39
N PHE A 54 -8.29 4.12 4.53
CA PHE A 54 -9.15 5.29 4.67
C PHE A 54 -8.33 6.57 4.71
N ILE A 55 -7.51 6.77 5.75
CA ILE A 55 -6.68 7.97 5.97
C ILE A 55 -5.40 7.58 6.67
N LEU A 56 -4.25 7.96 6.08
CA LEU A 56 -2.93 7.82 6.68
C LEU A 56 -2.72 6.40 7.24
N HIS A 57 -2.85 5.40 6.37
CA HIS A 57 -2.73 3.96 6.66
C HIS A 57 -3.76 3.39 7.67
N GLY A 58 -4.68 4.19 8.21
CA GLY A 58 -5.85 3.70 8.96
C GLY A 58 -6.97 3.28 8.01
N SER A 59 -7.84 2.37 8.43
CA SER A 59 -8.84 1.72 7.56
C SER A 59 -10.28 2.02 7.98
N PHE A 60 -11.24 1.85 7.06
CA PHE A 60 -12.65 2.09 7.38
C PHE A 60 -13.16 1.10 8.43
N ALA A 61 -13.86 1.58 9.46
CA ALA A 61 -14.45 0.73 10.48
C ALA A 61 -15.92 0.38 10.17
N ASP A 62 -16.27 -0.88 10.39
CA ASP A 62 -17.65 -1.36 10.40
C ASP A 62 -18.03 -1.90 11.79
N PHE A 63 -18.54 -1.02 12.65
CA PHE A 63 -18.86 -1.33 14.05
C PHE A 63 -20.06 -2.26 14.25
N ARG A 64 -20.73 -2.69 13.18
CA ARG A 64 -21.70 -3.80 13.28
C ARG A 64 -21.00 -5.11 13.61
N LYS A 65 -19.72 -5.23 13.27
CA LYS A 65 -18.88 -6.38 13.58
C LYS A 65 -18.32 -6.22 14.99
N THR A 66 -18.55 -7.22 15.83
CA THR A 66 -18.19 -7.17 17.26
C THR A 66 -16.68 -7.22 17.50
N ASP A 67 -15.93 -7.84 16.61
CA ASP A 67 -14.46 -7.82 16.62
C ASP A 67 -13.92 -6.40 16.39
N VAL A 68 -14.45 -5.67 15.40
CA VAL A 68 -14.09 -4.26 15.13
C VAL A 68 -14.44 -3.37 16.32
N LEU A 69 -15.65 -3.53 16.87
CA LEU A 69 -16.08 -2.74 18.03
C LEU A 69 -15.26 -3.09 19.29
N GLY A 70 -14.91 -4.36 19.49
CA GLY A 70 -14.02 -4.79 20.57
C GLY A 70 -12.61 -4.20 20.42
N GLN A 71 -12.03 -4.30 19.21
CA GLN A 71 -10.71 -3.74 18.89
C GLN A 71 -10.64 -2.23 19.10
N SER A 72 -11.75 -1.51 18.95
CA SER A 72 -11.81 -0.05 19.21
C SER A 72 -11.46 0.32 20.66
N ARG A 73 -11.44 -0.64 21.60
CA ARG A 73 -11.03 -0.43 23.00
C ARG A 73 -9.55 -0.67 23.23
N ASP A 74 -8.87 -1.33 22.30
CA ASP A 74 -7.42 -1.51 22.28
C ASP A 74 -6.86 -1.34 20.85
N PRO A 75 -7.06 -0.17 20.20
CA PRO A 75 -6.68 0.02 18.80
C PRO A 75 -5.17 -0.13 18.53
N ASP A 76 -4.34 -0.03 19.56
CA ASP A 76 -2.88 -0.12 19.46
C ASP A 76 -2.33 -1.51 19.82
N TYR A 77 -3.21 -2.50 20.08
CA TYR A 77 -2.84 -3.87 20.44
C TYR A 77 -1.91 -3.97 21.67
N VAL A 78 -2.03 -3.05 22.63
CA VAL A 78 -1.18 -3.05 23.84
C VAL A 78 -1.64 -4.08 24.87
N SER A 79 -2.82 -4.69 24.66
CA SER A 79 -3.42 -5.69 25.55
C SER A 79 -3.51 -5.18 27.00
N PRO A 80 -4.33 -4.13 27.25
CA PRO A 80 -4.40 -3.53 28.56
C PRO A 80 -5.00 -4.49 29.61
N GLU A 81 -4.46 -4.43 30.82
CA GLU A 81 -4.91 -5.21 31.98
C GLU A 81 -5.30 -4.26 33.12
N GLY A 82 -6.45 -4.50 33.74
CA GLY A 82 -6.90 -3.75 34.91
C GLY A 82 -7.59 -2.42 34.58
N ASN A 83 -7.60 -1.50 35.54
CA ASN A 83 -8.33 -0.23 35.46
C ASN A 83 -7.49 0.88 34.80
N TYR A 84 -8.07 2.07 34.62
CA TYR A 84 -7.43 3.20 33.91
C TYR A 84 -6.18 3.79 34.57
N GLU A 85 -5.99 3.55 35.87
CA GLU A 85 -4.93 4.10 36.71
C GLU A 85 -3.75 3.13 36.90
N GLU A 86 -3.77 1.98 36.22
CA GLU A 86 -2.72 0.96 36.27
C GLU A 86 -1.69 1.15 35.14
N GLU A 87 -0.44 0.69 35.31
CA GLU A 87 0.66 0.95 34.36
C GLU A 87 0.35 0.48 32.93
N ASN A 88 -0.26 -0.70 32.79
CA ASN A 88 -0.77 -1.23 31.54
C ASN A 88 -2.31 -1.22 31.50
N GLY A 89 -2.92 -0.23 32.15
CA GLY A 89 -4.36 -0.12 32.30
C GLY A 89 -5.12 0.17 31.01
N ASN A 90 -6.44 0.01 31.07
CA ASN A 90 -7.34 0.54 30.03
C ASN A 90 -7.02 2.02 29.74
N TYR A 91 -7.04 2.42 28.47
CA TYR A 91 -6.56 3.76 28.08
C TYR A 91 -7.50 4.52 27.14
N VAL A 92 -8.37 3.81 26.42
CA VAL A 92 -9.46 4.45 25.67
C VAL A 92 -10.60 4.73 26.64
N MET A 93 -10.95 5.99 26.86
CA MET A 93 -11.98 6.37 27.83
C MET A 93 -13.39 5.93 27.38
N PRO A 94 -14.35 5.71 28.30
CA PRO A 94 -15.73 5.29 27.98
C PRO A 94 -16.49 6.21 27.01
N TRP A 95 -16.13 7.49 26.99
CA TRP A 95 -16.71 8.53 26.14
C TRP A 95 -15.92 8.77 24.84
N VAL A 96 -14.88 7.99 24.59
CA VAL A 96 -14.04 8.08 23.38
C VAL A 96 -14.35 6.92 22.46
N LEU A 97 -14.64 7.23 21.19
CA LEU A 97 -14.79 6.27 20.12
C LEU A 97 -13.59 6.36 19.17
N VAL A 98 -12.94 5.23 18.90
CA VAL A 98 -11.97 5.15 17.80
C VAL A 98 -12.75 5.04 16.50
N LEU A 99 -12.58 5.99 15.57
CA LEU A 99 -13.44 6.11 14.38
C LEU A 99 -13.03 5.21 13.20
N ASN A 100 -11.83 4.65 13.24
CA ASN A 100 -11.24 3.87 12.16
C ASN A 100 -10.62 2.58 12.70
N GLU A 101 -10.50 1.56 11.86
CA GLU A 101 -9.69 0.40 12.19
C GLU A 101 -8.21 0.78 12.08
N CYS A 102 -7.43 0.34 13.06
CA CYS A 102 -5.99 0.48 13.03
C CYS A 102 -5.45 -0.57 12.04
N GLY A 103 -5.16 -0.14 10.81
CA GLY A 103 -4.42 -0.97 9.86
C GLY A 103 -2.99 -1.23 10.35
N ASN A 104 -2.22 -2.03 9.62
CA ASN A 104 -0.82 -2.27 9.97
C ASN A 104 0.01 -0.97 9.88
N HIS A 105 0.52 -0.51 11.02
CA HIS A 105 1.20 0.78 11.21
C HIS A 105 0.35 2.01 10.83
N GLY A 106 -0.96 1.92 11.02
CA GLY A 106 -1.94 2.93 10.66
C GLY A 106 -2.02 4.15 11.60
N SER A 107 -2.72 5.19 11.16
CA SER A 107 -3.20 6.23 12.06
C SER A 107 -4.44 5.76 12.85
N ILE A 108 -4.60 6.24 14.08
CA ILE A 108 -5.72 5.94 14.96
C ILE A 108 -6.42 7.26 15.30
N MET A 109 -7.73 7.36 15.06
CA MET A 109 -8.55 8.55 15.27
C MET A 109 -9.45 8.39 16.50
N TYR A 110 -9.08 9.00 17.61
CA TYR A 110 -9.87 9.00 18.85
C TYR A 110 -10.82 10.19 18.88
N PHE A 111 -12.11 9.94 18.78
CA PHE A 111 -13.16 10.95 18.90
C PHE A 111 -13.71 11.01 20.33
N ASP A 112 -13.47 12.14 21.00
CA ASP A 112 -14.04 12.44 22.30
C ASP A 112 -15.42 13.07 22.13
N THR A 113 -16.45 12.32 22.51
CA THR A 113 -17.86 12.72 22.39
C THR A 113 -18.25 13.87 23.33
N ARG A 114 -17.46 14.17 24.37
CA ARG A 114 -17.79 15.22 25.36
C ARG A 114 -17.39 16.62 24.90
N ASN A 115 -16.32 16.73 24.13
CA ASN A 115 -15.83 18.00 23.59
C ASN A 115 -15.88 18.08 22.06
N ASN A 116 -16.20 16.98 21.37
CA ASN A 116 -16.19 16.86 19.91
C ASN A 116 -14.81 17.06 19.28
N HIS A 117 -13.75 16.69 19.97
CA HIS A 117 -12.38 16.74 19.46
C HIS A 117 -11.93 15.38 18.94
N ILE A 118 -11.00 15.41 17.99
CA ILE A 118 -10.28 14.23 17.53
C ILE A 118 -8.81 14.37 17.88
N THR A 119 -8.26 13.33 18.49
CA THR A 119 -6.82 13.10 18.63
C THR A 119 -6.42 12.04 17.60
N MET A 120 -5.36 12.31 16.83
CA MET A 120 -4.79 11.30 15.93
C MET A 120 -3.37 10.94 16.31
N ILE A 121 -3.08 9.65 16.40
CA ILE A 121 -1.73 9.11 16.67
C ILE A 121 -1.37 8.03 15.66
N TRP A 122 -0.08 7.74 15.52
CA TRP A 122 0.38 6.56 14.80
C TRP A 122 0.32 5.31 15.71
N GLN A 123 0.04 4.15 15.13
CA GLN A 123 0.19 2.86 15.81
C GLN A 123 1.65 2.67 16.28
N GLY A 124 1.84 2.13 17.49
CA GLY A 124 3.08 2.23 18.28
C GLY A 124 2.96 3.23 19.45
N GLY A 125 1.73 3.65 19.76
CA GLY A 125 1.35 4.40 20.95
C GLY A 125 2.04 5.74 21.13
N ALA A 126 2.35 6.05 22.39
CA ALA A 126 3.08 7.25 22.79
C ALA A 126 4.44 7.45 22.05
N GLY A 127 5.02 6.36 21.52
CA GLY A 127 6.26 6.37 20.75
C GLY A 127 6.10 6.68 19.26
N GLY A 128 4.90 6.48 18.69
CA GLY A 128 4.59 6.77 17.28
C GLY A 128 4.35 8.26 17.01
N GLY A 129 3.91 9.01 18.03
CA GLY A 129 3.61 10.44 17.92
C GLY A 129 2.24 10.75 17.30
N CYS A 130 1.95 12.03 17.09
CA CYS A 130 0.69 12.48 16.47
C CYS A 130 0.72 12.24 14.97
N ALA A 131 -0.38 11.66 14.47
CA ALA A 131 -0.58 11.42 13.05
C ALA A 131 -1.26 12.59 12.32
N ASP A 132 -1.84 13.56 13.03
CA ASP A 132 -2.53 14.70 12.40
C ASP A 132 -1.53 15.68 11.76
N PRO A 133 -1.54 15.83 10.42
CA PRO A 133 -0.61 16.70 9.70
C PRO A 133 -0.72 18.18 10.10
N TYR A 134 -1.86 18.59 10.67
CA TYR A 134 -2.03 19.97 11.13
C TYR A 134 -0.96 20.39 12.14
N PHE A 135 -0.49 19.45 12.97
CA PHE A 135 0.50 19.69 14.02
C PHE A 135 1.96 19.49 13.58
N TYR A 136 2.21 19.01 12.35
CA TYR A 136 3.58 18.77 11.88
C TYR A 136 4.40 20.06 11.85
N GLY A 137 5.53 20.06 12.56
CA GLY A 137 6.41 21.23 12.71
C GLY A 137 5.86 22.36 13.59
N LYS A 138 4.66 22.21 14.18
CA LYS A 138 4.02 23.22 15.05
C LYS A 138 4.02 22.84 16.52
N PHE A 139 4.17 21.55 16.83
CA PHE A 139 4.01 21.02 18.17
C PHE A 139 5.37 20.57 18.74
N ASN A 140 5.65 20.97 19.99
CA ASN A 140 6.88 20.57 20.68
C ASN A 140 6.69 19.19 21.32
N TRP A 141 7.25 18.17 20.69
CA TRP A 141 7.17 16.78 21.13
C TRP A 141 7.73 16.54 22.54
N SER A 142 8.80 17.26 22.91
CA SER A 142 9.38 17.12 24.25
C SER A 142 8.41 17.58 25.34
N ALA A 143 7.69 18.68 25.11
CA ALA A 143 6.69 19.18 26.04
C ALA A 143 5.46 18.27 26.14
N ALA A 144 5.10 17.56 25.06
CA ALA A 144 4.01 16.58 25.07
C ALA A 144 4.31 15.41 26.00
N MET A 145 5.56 14.94 26.00
CA MET A 145 6.00 13.82 26.86
C MET A 145 6.04 14.22 28.34
N GLU A 146 6.26 15.49 28.67
CA GLU A 146 6.20 16.00 30.04
C GLU A 146 4.78 15.92 30.65
N HIS A 147 3.75 15.85 29.81
CA HIS A 147 2.35 15.74 30.22
C HIS A 147 1.81 14.31 30.14
N GLN A 148 2.66 13.31 29.91
CA GLN A 148 2.25 11.91 29.97
C GLN A 148 1.68 11.57 31.33
N HIS A 149 0.68 10.69 31.30
CA HIS A 149 0.09 10.19 32.52
C HIS A 149 1.17 9.46 33.36
N PRO A 150 1.27 9.72 34.67
CA PRO A 150 2.42 9.30 35.48
C PRO A 150 2.51 7.78 35.66
N ILE A 151 1.40 7.05 35.48
CA ILE A 151 1.32 5.59 35.68
C ILE A 151 1.01 4.90 34.34
N ASN A 152 -0.22 5.02 33.86
CA ASN A 152 -0.65 4.45 32.59
C ASN A 152 -0.08 5.18 31.36
N LYS A 153 1.00 4.67 30.77
CA LYS A 153 1.65 5.30 29.60
C LYS A 153 0.85 5.19 28.29
N ASN A 154 -0.18 4.34 28.26
CA ASN A 154 -1.04 4.16 27.09
C ASN A 154 -2.08 5.29 26.96
N ARG A 155 -2.26 6.12 28.00
CA ARG A 155 -3.17 7.27 28.02
C ARG A 155 -2.79 8.31 26.95
N ILE A 156 -3.77 8.73 26.16
CA ILE A 156 -3.56 9.55 24.97
C ILE A 156 -3.86 11.05 25.18
N GLU A 157 -4.34 11.45 26.36
CA GLU A 157 -4.84 12.81 26.61
C GLU A 157 -3.76 13.89 26.52
N HIS A 158 -2.49 13.50 26.60
CA HIS A 158 -1.34 14.37 26.44
C HIS A 158 -1.06 14.74 24.98
N PHE A 159 -1.65 14.02 24.02
CA PHE A 159 -1.53 14.33 22.60
C PHE A 159 -2.43 15.51 22.20
N PRO A 160 -1.99 16.32 21.23
CA PRO A 160 -2.78 17.44 20.75
C PRO A 160 -4.04 16.93 20.04
N SER A 161 -5.14 17.65 20.25
CA SER A 161 -6.43 17.38 19.63
C SER A 161 -7.01 18.66 19.04
N ARG A 162 -7.97 18.52 18.12
CA ARG A 162 -8.70 19.67 17.55
C ARG A 162 -10.16 19.31 17.26
N PRO A 163 -11.06 20.30 17.08
CA PRO A 163 -12.45 20.03 16.78
C PRO A 163 -12.61 19.12 15.55
N ALA A 164 -13.47 18.10 15.65
CA ALA A 164 -13.69 17.11 14.59
C ALA A 164 -14.10 17.76 13.26
N LYS A 165 -14.92 18.82 13.33
CA LYS A 165 -15.34 19.61 12.16
C LYS A 165 -14.14 20.20 11.40
N ASP A 166 -13.19 20.76 12.11
CA ASP A 166 -12.00 21.38 11.52
C ASP A 166 -11.07 20.31 10.93
N LEU A 167 -10.99 19.16 11.58
CA LEU A 167 -10.24 18.00 11.09
C LEU A 167 -10.79 17.47 9.77
N PHE A 168 -12.09 17.16 9.72
CA PHE A 168 -12.70 16.66 8.49
C PHE A 168 -12.75 17.70 7.38
N ALA A 169 -12.87 18.99 7.69
CA ALA A 169 -12.76 20.06 6.70
C ALA A 169 -11.35 20.14 6.10
N ASP A 170 -10.30 20.00 6.90
CA ASP A 170 -8.91 19.93 6.43
C ASP A 170 -8.70 18.70 5.55
N PHE A 171 -9.18 17.52 5.96
CA PHE A 171 -9.08 16.29 5.15
C PHE A 171 -9.83 16.40 3.83
N ALA A 172 -11.04 16.95 3.84
CA ALA A 172 -11.78 17.25 2.62
C ALA A 172 -10.99 18.20 1.72
N ASN A 173 -10.40 19.27 2.28
CA ASN A 173 -9.59 20.21 1.52
C ASN A 173 -8.37 19.52 0.88
N ARG A 174 -7.64 18.67 1.61
CA ARG A 174 -6.49 17.91 1.10
C ARG A 174 -6.85 17.00 -0.07
N LEU A 175 -8.02 16.35 -0.02
CA LEU A 175 -8.54 15.54 -1.13
C LEU A 175 -8.94 16.43 -2.33
N MET A 176 -9.58 17.57 -2.07
CA MET A 176 -10.00 18.51 -3.11
C MET A 176 -8.81 19.19 -3.82
N THR A 177 -7.72 19.47 -3.11
CA THR A 177 -6.50 20.06 -3.67
C THR A 177 -5.51 19.03 -4.23
N LEU A 178 -5.86 17.74 -4.16
CA LEU A 178 -4.99 16.61 -4.51
C LEU A 178 -3.67 16.59 -3.73
N GLU A 179 -3.64 17.19 -2.54
CA GLU A 179 -2.55 16.96 -1.58
C GLU A 179 -2.55 15.50 -1.13
N TRP A 180 -3.75 14.93 -0.99
CA TRP A 180 -4.01 13.51 -0.76
C TRP A 180 -4.78 12.94 -1.93
N ILE A 181 -4.24 11.89 -2.55
CA ILE A 181 -4.83 11.27 -3.73
C ILE A 181 -5.19 9.81 -3.42
N PRO A 182 -6.45 9.52 -3.07
CA PRO A 182 -6.91 8.15 -2.88
C PRO A 182 -7.00 7.45 -4.24
N PHE A 183 -6.21 6.40 -4.43
CA PHE A 183 -6.15 5.68 -5.69
C PHE A 183 -5.80 4.21 -5.47
N ASN A 184 -6.27 3.35 -6.38
CA ASN A 184 -6.01 1.92 -6.30
C ASN A 184 -4.98 1.51 -7.36
N THR A 185 -3.75 1.16 -6.97
CA THR A 185 -2.73 0.56 -7.86
C THR A 185 -2.60 -0.93 -7.61
N SER A 186 -2.17 -1.29 -6.40
CA SER A 186 -1.94 -2.65 -5.90
C SER A 186 -2.86 -2.97 -4.71
N GLY A 187 -3.84 -2.11 -4.48
CA GLY A 187 -4.63 -1.99 -3.26
C GLY A 187 -5.08 -0.52 -3.06
N PRO A 188 -6.18 -0.27 -2.35
CA PRO A 188 -6.61 1.08 -1.98
C PRO A 188 -5.57 1.75 -1.08
N ARG A 189 -5.01 2.87 -1.54
CA ARG A 189 -4.07 3.69 -0.75
C ARG A 189 -4.24 5.19 -1.00
N ILE A 190 -3.75 6.02 -0.09
CA ILE A 190 -3.61 7.47 -0.30
C ILE A 190 -2.18 7.78 -0.71
N PHE A 191 -2.06 8.47 -1.84
CA PHE A 191 -0.79 8.98 -2.32
C PHE A 191 -0.60 10.43 -1.85
N THR A 192 0.56 10.67 -1.30
CA THR A 192 1.04 12.01 -0.92
C THR A 192 2.30 12.32 -1.74
N LYS A 193 2.87 13.52 -1.57
CA LYS A 193 4.10 13.94 -2.27
C LYS A 193 5.29 12.99 -2.08
N GLU A 194 5.30 12.21 -1.01
CA GLU A 194 6.30 11.21 -0.68
C GLU A 194 6.27 9.99 -1.63
N ALA A 195 5.17 9.76 -2.36
CA ALA A 195 5.04 8.69 -3.36
C ALA A 195 5.87 8.92 -4.65
N GLY A 196 6.77 9.90 -4.64
CA GLY A 196 7.74 10.14 -5.70
C GLY A 196 7.08 10.38 -7.06
N THR A 197 7.48 9.61 -8.07
CA THR A 197 6.99 9.82 -9.45
C THR A 197 5.52 9.50 -9.66
N GLU A 198 4.87 8.74 -8.78
CA GLU A 198 3.45 8.40 -8.95
C GLU A 198 2.53 9.55 -8.55
N TYR A 199 2.89 10.34 -7.54
CA TYR A 199 2.09 11.47 -7.08
C TYR A 199 1.79 12.52 -8.17
N PRO A 200 2.79 13.08 -8.89
CA PRO A 200 2.51 14.06 -9.95
C PRO A 200 1.73 13.45 -11.12
N ASP A 201 1.93 12.16 -11.42
CA ASP A 201 1.18 11.49 -12.48
C ASP A 201 -0.31 11.35 -12.12
N LEU A 202 -0.60 10.91 -10.90
CA LEU A 202 -1.98 10.78 -10.43
C LEU A 202 -2.65 12.15 -10.32
N LYS A 203 -1.91 13.16 -9.88
CA LYS A 203 -2.40 14.54 -9.86
C LYS A 203 -2.80 14.99 -11.27
N LEU A 204 -1.93 14.79 -12.26
CA LEU A 204 -2.21 15.06 -13.67
C LEU A 204 -3.44 14.28 -14.17
N LEU A 205 -3.58 13.01 -13.79
CA LEU A 205 -4.74 12.19 -14.14
C LEU A 205 -6.06 12.78 -13.61
N PHE A 206 -6.11 13.14 -12.33
CA PHE A 206 -7.32 13.72 -11.74
C PHE A 206 -7.65 15.10 -12.35
N GLU A 207 -6.65 15.97 -12.52
CA GLU A 207 -6.83 17.30 -13.10
C GLU A 207 -7.29 17.23 -14.58
N THR A 208 -6.69 16.35 -15.38
CA THR A 208 -7.03 16.17 -16.81
C THR A 208 -8.49 15.75 -17.03
N TYR A 209 -9.04 15.01 -16.06
CA TYR A 209 -10.39 14.47 -16.12
C TYR A 209 -11.39 15.23 -15.25
N GLY A 210 -11.05 16.44 -14.78
CA GLY A 210 -12.02 17.41 -14.28
C GLY A 210 -12.12 17.53 -12.76
N TRP A 211 -11.27 16.85 -11.98
CA TRP A 211 -11.18 17.09 -10.54
C TRP A 211 -10.63 18.51 -10.24
N PRO A 212 -11.15 19.26 -9.25
CA PRO A 212 -12.16 18.88 -8.24
C PRO A 212 -13.63 19.10 -8.62
N GLY A 213 -13.90 19.47 -9.87
CA GLY A 213 -15.24 19.65 -10.42
C GLY A 213 -15.97 18.33 -10.70
N GLU A 214 -16.63 18.25 -11.85
CA GLU A 214 -17.25 17.02 -12.33
C GLU A 214 -16.20 16.15 -13.02
N LEU A 215 -15.90 15.00 -12.41
CA LEU A 215 -14.95 14.04 -12.95
C LEU A 215 -15.59 13.29 -14.12
N ASP A 216 -14.96 13.33 -15.30
CA ASP A 216 -15.27 12.47 -16.44
C ASP A 216 -14.90 11.02 -16.10
N ALA A 217 -15.86 10.28 -15.54
CA ALA A 217 -15.65 8.96 -14.99
C ALA A 217 -15.21 7.92 -16.05
N GLU A 218 -15.81 7.94 -17.24
CA GLU A 218 -15.47 7.00 -18.31
C GLU A 218 -14.06 7.27 -18.84
N GLY A 219 -13.75 8.55 -19.11
CA GLY A 219 -12.43 8.98 -19.55
C GLY A 219 -11.35 8.69 -18.50
N PHE A 220 -11.63 8.98 -17.23
CA PHE A 220 -10.73 8.74 -16.11
C PHE A 220 -10.41 7.26 -15.96
N ASP A 221 -11.41 6.37 -16.02
CA ASP A 221 -11.20 4.93 -15.92
C ASP A 221 -10.33 4.40 -17.06
N ALA A 222 -10.54 4.90 -18.28
CA ALA A 222 -9.74 4.52 -19.43
C ALA A 222 -8.29 4.98 -19.28
N ALA A 223 -8.06 6.23 -18.88
CA ALA A 223 -6.73 6.78 -18.64
C ALA A 223 -6.03 6.13 -17.45
N SER A 224 -6.75 5.82 -16.38
CA SER A 224 -6.25 5.09 -15.21
C SER A 224 -5.68 3.73 -15.61
N ARG A 225 -6.38 2.97 -16.47
CA ARG A 225 -5.88 1.70 -17.01
C ARG A 225 -4.61 1.88 -17.85
N ARG A 226 -4.59 2.85 -18.76
CA ARG A 226 -3.40 3.17 -19.58
C ARG A 226 -2.21 3.56 -18.72
N TRP A 227 -2.43 4.44 -17.75
CA TRP A 227 -1.39 4.90 -16.84
C TRP A 227 -0.84 3.75 -15.99
N LYS A 228 -1.68 2.85 -15.47
CA LYS A 228 -1.22 1.66 -14.73
C LYS A 228 -0.35 0.75 -15.59
N GLU A 229 -0.75 0.50 -16.83
CA GLU A 229 0.04 -0.30 -17.78
C GLU A 229 1.38 0.37 -18.08
N PHE A 230 1.37 1.68 -18.38
CA PHE A 230 2.59 2.46 -18.58
C PHE A 230 3.48 2.48 -17.33
N ASN A 231 2.93 2.64 -16.13
CA ASN A 231 3.71 2.68 -14.89
C ASN A 231 4.40 1.34 -14.63
N ARG A 232 3.74 0.22 -14.94
CA ARG A 232 4.37 -1.11 -14.90
C ARG A 232 5.54 -1.21 -15.88
N VAL A 233 5.34 -0.83 -17.14
CA VAL A 233 6.41 -0.84 -18.15
C VAL A 233 7.57 0.09 -17.79
N ARG A 234 7.26 1.27 -17.26
CA ARG A 234 8.25 2.22 -16.75
C ARG A 234 9.04 1.65 -15.58
N SER A 235 8.41 0.88 -14.69
CA SER A 235 9.10 0.17 -13.62
C SER A 235 10.03 -0.91 -14.17
N GLU A 236 9.55 -1.70 -15.14
CA GLU A 236 10.35 -2.73 -15.82
C GLU A 236 11.57 -2.12 -16.53
N ALA A 237 11.41 -0.96 -17.19
CA ALA A 237 12.51 -0.24 -17.85
C ALA A 237 13.53 0.31 -16.83
N LYS A 238 13.07 0.87 -15.71
CA LYS A 238 13.95 1.31 -14.61
C LYS A 238 14.73 0.15 -14.01
N GLU A 239 14.07 -1.00 -13.80
CA GLU A 239 14.73 -2.21 -13.32
C GLU A 239 15.80 -2.66 -14.31
N MET A 240 15.49 -2.73 -15.60
CA MET A 240 16.42 -3.13 -16.65
C MET A 240 17.71 -2.28 -16.66
N ILE A 241 17.58 -0.95 -16.54
CA ILE A 241 18.73 -0.03 -16.46
C ILE A 241 19.51 -0.19 -15.14
N GLY A 242 18.82 -0.41 -14.03
CA GLY A 242 19.42 -0.44 -12.69
C GLY A 242 19.98 -1.80 -12.25
N LYS A 243 19.47 -2.90 -12.80
CA LYS A 243 19.68 -4.27 -12.29
C LYS A 243 21.14 -4.71 -12.38
N VAL A 244 21.82 -4.44 -13.49
CA VAL A 244 23.24 -4.78 -13.66
C VAL A 244 24.10 -4.09 -12.59
N ASN A 245 23.92 -2.77 -12.42
CA ASN A 245 24.66 -1.99 -11.42
C ASN A 245 24.34 -2.41 -9.98
N LYS A 246 23.09 -2.78 -9.70
CA LYS A 246 22.66 -3.28 -8.38
C LYS A 246 23.33 -4.62 -8.08
N LEU A 247 23.28 -5.57 -9.02
CA LEU A 247 23.90 -6.89 -8.90
C LEU A 247 25.42 -6.77 -8.78
N GLU A 248 26.08 -5.87 -9.52
CA GLU A 248 27.51 -5.61 -9.35
C GLU A 248 27.88 -5.19 -7.93
N LYS A 249 27.15 -4.23 -7.35
CA LYS A 249 27.39 -3.77 -5.98
C LYS A 249 27.16 -4.89 -4.96
N GLU A 250 26.11 -5.69 -5.14
CA GLU A 250 25.81 -6.82 -4.28
C GLU A 250 26.88 -7.92 -4.38
N ILE A 251 27.31 -8.29 -5.60
CA ILE A 251 28.39 -9.25 -5.86
C ILE A 251 29.69 -8.80 -5.19
N VAL A 252 30.10 -7.53 -5.34
CA VAL A 252 31.31 -7.01 -4.69
C VAL A 252 31.20 -7.09 -3.16
N ARG A 253 30.04 -6.72 -2.60
CA ARG A 253 29.79 -6.82 -1.16
C ARG A 253 29.84 -8.28 -0.67
N PHE A 254 29.22 -9.20 -1.41
CA PHE A 254 29.20 -10.62 -1.07
C PHE A 254 30.58 -11.26 -1.17
N LYS A 255 31.34 -10.97 -2.23
CA LYS A 255 32.74 -11.39 -2.37
C LYS A 255 33.57 -10.96 -1.18
N ARG A 256 33.46 -9.69 -0.76
CA ARG A 256 34.17 -9.19 0.43
C ARG A 256 33.82 -9.98 1.70
N VAL A 257 32.54 -10.25 1.94
CA VAL A 257 32.11 -11.04 3.13
C VAL A 257 32.67 -12.46 3.07
N ILE A 258 32.63 -13.09 1.90
CA ILE A 258 33.19 -14.44 1.70
C ILE A 258 34.70 -14.44 1.94
N ASP A 259 35.42 -13.48 1.34
CA ASP A 259 36.87 -13.35 1.47
C ASP A 259 37.30 -13.08 2.92
N GLU A 260 36.63 -12.17 3.63
CA GLU A 260 36.87 -11.90 5.05
C GLU A 260 36.64 -13.15 5.92
N THR A 261 35.61 -13.93 5.60
CA THR A 261 35.27 -15.16 6.32
C THR A 261 36.29 -16.27 6.04
N LEU A 262 36.72 -16.42 4.77
CA LEU A 262 37.78 -17.34 4.37
C LEU A 262 39.13 -16.95 4.96
N GLU A 263 39.44 -15.65 5.06
CA GLU A 263 40.67 -15.15 5.66
C GLU A 263 40.72 -15.43 7.17
N LYS A 264 39.60 -15.25 7.89
CA LYS A 264 39.49 -15.66 9.30
C LYS A 264 39.74 -17.16 9.48
N LYS A 265 39.15 -18.00 8.61
CA LYS A 265 39.40 -19.44 8.59
C LYS A 265 40.88 -19.76 8.33
N ARG A 266 41.51 -19.13 7.34
CA ARG A 266 42.93 -19.36 7.00
C ARG A 266 43.90 -18.94 8.09
N LYS A 267 43.57 -17.90 8.87
CA LYS A 267 44.38 -17.42 9.98
C LYS A 267 44.23 -18.25 11.26
N GLY A 268 43.48 -19.36 11.23
CA GLY A 268 43.25 -20.20 12.40
C GLY A 268 42.39 -19.52 13.47
N VAL A 269 41.76 -18.37 13.17
CA VAL A 269 40.96 -17.61 14.14
C VAL A 269 39.76 -18.42 14.65
N TRP A 270 39.32 -19.45 13.91
CA TRP A 270 38.25 -20.35 14.34
C TRP A 270 38.76 -21.59 15.09
N ASP A 271 40.04 -21.93 14.91
CA ASP A 271 40.69 -23.07 15.56
C ASP A 271 41.38 -22.65 16.88
N GLU A 272 41.68 -21.35 17.04
CA GLU A 272 42.33 -20.75 18.22
C GLU A 272 41.34 -20.06 19.20
N ASP A 273 40.07 -19.88 18.82
CA ASP A 273 39.06 -19.33 19.72
C ASP A 273 38.52 -20.46 20.62
N VAL A 274 39.05 -20.54 21.84
CA VAL A 274 38.73 -21.58 22.86
C VAL A 274 37.24 -21.58 23.28
N ALA A 275 36.42 -20.68 22.72
CA ALA A 275 35.01 -20.49 23.00
C ALA A 275 34.03 -21.03 21.93
N GLU A 276 34.46 -21.34 20.69
CA GLU A 276 33.54 -21.82 19.64
C GLU A 276 33.50 -23.37 19.54
N SER A 277 32.31 -23.93 19.61
CA SER A 277 32.06 -25.36 19.55
C SER A 277 32.19 -25.92 18.11
N PRO A 278 32.50 -27.22 17.92
CA PRO A 278 32.51 -27.87 16.61
C PRO A 278 31.20 -27.67 15.79
N ASP A 279 30.07 -27.53 16.48
CA ASP A 279 28.77 -27.25 15.87
C ASP A 279 28.68 -25.82 15.27
N GLU A 280 29.39 -24.85 15.85
CA GLU A 280 29.46 -23.49 15.34
C GLU A 280 30.34 -23.42 14.08
N ILE A 281 31.48 -24.12 14.07
CA ILE A 281 32.34 -24.25 12.89
C ILE A 281 31.56 -24.87 11.73
N ALA A 282 30.82 -25.96 11.97
CA ALA A 282 29.98 -26.61 10.95
C ALA A 282 28.87 -25.68 10.41
N LYS A 283 28.24 -24.86 11.27
CA LYS A 283 27.25 -23.86 10.85
C LYS A 283 27.88 -22.79 9.97
N ILE A 284 29.09 -22.34 10.26
CA ILE A 284 29.74 -21.32 9.43
C ILE A 284 30.18 -21.92 8.08
N GLU A 285 30.65 -23.17 8.04
CA GLU A 285 30.94 -23.87 6.78
C GLU A 285 29.70 -24.04 5.89
N ASP A 286 28.55 -24.41 6.47
CA ASP A 286 27.28 -24.48 5.74
C ASP A 286 26.85 -23.10 5.22
N ARG A 287 26.98 -22.04 6.03
CA ARG A 287 26.71 -20.66 5.59
C ARG A 287 27.64 -20.24 4.46
N LEU A 288 28.92 -20.58 4.53
CA LEU A 288 29.90 -20.23 3.51
C LEU A 288 29.58 -20.91 2.17
N LYS A 289 29.20 -22.18 2.20
CA LYS A 289 28.72 -22.90 1.01
C LYS A 289 27.47 -22.25 0.42
N LYS A 290 26.48 -21.90 1.24
CA LYS A 290 25.28 -21.18 0.80
C LYS A 290 25.61 -19.82 0.19
N TRP A 291 26.56 -19.08 0.76
CA TRP A 291 27.01 -17.80 0.21
C TRP A 291 27.72 -17.95 -1.14
N GLN A 292 28.54 -18.98 -1.31
CA GLN A 292 29.18 -19.28 -2.60
C GLN A 292 28.14 -19.64 -3.67
N GLN A 293 27.17 -20.49 -3.36
CA GLN A 293 26.07 -20.81 -4.27
C GLN A 293 25.23 -19.58 -4.64
N ASN A 294 24.94 -18.72 -3.65
CA ASN A 294 24.24 -17.46 -3.90
C ASN A 294 25.06 -16.51 -4.77
N LEU A 295 26.39 -16.50 -4.62
CA LEU A 295 27.28 -15.69 -5.44
C LEU A 295 27.26 -16.16 -6.91
N GLU A 296 27.36 -17.46 -7.15
CA GLU A 296 27.24 -18.06 -8.49
C GLU A 296 25.88 -17.70 -9.13
N TRP A 297 24.80 -17.82 -8.36
CA TRP A 297 23.47 -17.43 -8.81
C TRP A 297 23.37 -15.93 -9.15
N MET A 298 23.95 -15.05 -8.32
CA MET A 298 23.97 -13.61 -8.59
C MET A 298 24.79 -13.25 -9.83
N GLU A 299 25.93 -13.93 -10.04
CA GLU A 299 26.75 -13.74 -11.24
C GLU A 299 25.99 -14.15 -12.51
N GLU A 300 25.24 -15.25 -12.45
CA GLU A 300 24.38 -15.68 -13.55
C GLU A 300 23.24 -14.68 -13.80
N GLN A 301 22.56 -14.23 -12.74
CA GLN A 301 21.53 -13.19 -12.86
C GLN A 301 22.07 -11.89 -13.44
N LYS A 302 23.33 -11.54 -13.14
CA LYS A 302 24.01 -10.37 -13.72
C LYS A 302 24.26 -10.58 -15.22
N ARG A 303 24.69 -11.78 -15.63
CA ARG A 303 24.90 -12.12 -17.05
C ARG A 303 23.60 -11.97 -17.83
N GLU A 304 22.52 -12.59 -17.35
CA GLU A 304 21.18 -12.47 -17.96
C GLU A 304 20.72 -11.02 -18.03
N ALA A 305 20.86 -10.25 -16.94
CA ALA A 305 20.50 -8.83 -16.92
C ALA A 305 21.35 -8.00 -17.89
N SER A 306 22.61 -8.36 -18.11
CA SER A 306 23.50 -7.67 -19.06
C SER A 306 23.12 -7.95 -20.51
N GLU A 307 22.72 -9.20 -20.81
CA GLU A 307 22.17 -9.58 -22.12
C GLU A 307 20.82 -8.90 -22.37
N GLU A 308 19.97 -8.83 -21.34
CA GLU A 308 18.70 -8.10 -21.41
C GLU A 308 18.91 -6.58 -21.54
N ALA A 309 19.96 -6.01 -20.94
CA ALA A 309 20.29 -4.60 -21.11
C ALA A 309 21.08 -4.30 -22.40
N ALA A 310 21.47 -5.32 -23.17
CA ALA A 310 22.27 -5.13 -24.36
C ALA A 310 21.54 -4.24 -25.39
N GLY A 311 22.27 -3.23 -25.89
CA GLY A 311 21.77 -2.25 -26.87
C GLY A 311 20.90 -1.14 -26.28
N ILE A 312 20.77 -1.06 -24.95
CA ILE A 312 20.04 0.02 -24.28
C ILE A 312 21.03 1.13 -23.91
N ASP A 313 20.96 2.23 -24.65
CA ASP A 313 21.83 3.40 -24.48
C ASP A 313 21.12 4.54 -23.72
N ASN A 314 19.78 4.51 -23.63
CA ASN A 314 18.98 5.52 -22.98
C ASN A 314 17.63 4.97 -22.44
N VAL A 315 16.89 5.82 -21.74
CA VAL A 315 15.60 5.47 -21.12
C VAL A 315 14.52 5.12 -22.15
N ASP A 316 14.51 5.78 -23.31
CA ASP A 316 13.54 5.51 -24.38
C ASP A 316 13.74 4.11 -24.96
N ALA A 317 14.99 3.71 -25.22
CA ALA A 317 15.33 2.37 -25.68
C ALA A 317 14.91 1.30 -24.66
N ALA A 318 15.10 1.58 -23.36
CA ALA A 318 14.63 0.70 -22.30
C ALA A 318 13.11 0.59 -22.28
N LEU A 319 12.38 1.70 -22.43
CA LEU A 319 10.92 1.72 -22.48
C LEU A 319 10.39 0.95 -23.70
N GLU A 320 10.97 1.15 -24.88
CA GLU A 320 10.57 0.42 -26.10
C GLU A 320 10.75 -1.09 -25.93
N LYS A 321 11.90 -1.51 -25.37
CA LYS A 321 12.17 -2.94 -25.07
C LYS A 321 11.24 -3.50 -24.00
N SER A 322 10.95 -2.74 -22.95
CA SER A 322 10.01 -3.13 -21.89
C SER A 322 8.58 -3.22 -22.43
N TRP A 323 8.14 -2.30 -23.30
CA TRP A 323 6.85 -2.39 -23.97
C TRP A 323 6.75 -3.66 -24.84
N GLU A 324 7.78 -3.94 -25.64
CA GLU A 324 7.82 -5.14 -26.48
C GLU A 324 7.72 -6.41 -25.63
N LYS A 325 8.51 -6.51 -24.54
CA LYS A 325 8.47 -7.62 -23.59
C LYS A 325 7.09 -7.77 -22.94
N HIS A 326 6.51 -6.65 -22.49
CA HIS A 326 5.19 -6.61 -21.85
C HIS A 326 4.09 -7.14 -22.80
N ILE A 327 4.07 -6.64 -24.04
CA ILE A 327 3.09 -7.02 -25.05
C ILE A 327 3.26 -8.49 -25.47
N LYS A 328 4.48 -8.95 -25.73
CA LYS A 328 4.76 -10.38 -26.05
C LYS A 328 4.28 -11.31 -24.94
N SER A 329 4.57 -10.96 -23.68
CA SER A 329 4.11 -11.73 -22.51
C SER A 329 2.58 -11.81 -22.45
N GLY A 330 1.88 -10.72 -22.78
CA GLY A 330 0.43 -10.67 -22.88
C GLY A 330 -0.13 -11.56 -24.00
N ILE A 331 0.48 -11.51 -25.18
CA ILE A 331 0.14 -12.39 -26.32
C ILE A 331 0.31 -13.86 -25.94
N ASP A 332 1.46 -14.22 -25.36
CA ASP A 332 1.77 -15.59 -24.99
C ASP A 332 0.81 -16.12 -23.93
N ARG A 333 0.46 -15.28 -22.93
CA ARG A 333 -0.56 -15.64 -21.93
C ARG A 333 -1.91 -15.92 -22.59
N LYS A 334 -2.41 -15.01 -23.44
CA LYS A 334 -3.70 -15.19 -24.12
C LYS A 334 -3.69 -16.40 -25.06
N LYS A 335 -2.59 -16.67 -25.75
CA LYS A 335 -2.43 -17.87 -26.58
C LYS A 335 -2.47 -19.15 -25.73
N ARG A 336 -1.82 -19.17 -24.57
CA ARG A 336 -1.92 -20.29 -23.62
C ARG A 336 -3.35 -20.49 -23.13
N ASP A 337 -4.04 -19.41 -22.76
CA ASP A 337 -5.43 -19.47 -22.29
C ASP A 337 -6.36 -19.99 -23.41
N LEU A 338 -6.18 -19.51 -24.65
CA LEU A 338 -6.96 -19.97 -25.81
C LEU A 338 -6.69 -21.44 -26.11
N ASN A 339 -5.41 -21.87 -26.11
CA ASN A 339 -5.04 -23.26 -26.32
C ASN A 339 -5.61 -24.18 -25.22
N TRP A 340 -5.56 -23.74 -23.96
CA TRP A 340 -6.17 -24.48 -22.86
C TRP A 340 -7.68 -24.60 -23.03
N MET A 341 -8.38 -23.51 -23.40
CA MET A 341 -9.83 -23.55 -23.67
C MET A 341 -10.19 -24.45 -24.85
N GLN A 342 -9.34 -24.57 -25.87
CA GLN A 342 -9.57 -25.47 -27.01
C GLN A 342 -9.35 -26.95 -26.68
N ASN A 343 -8.61 -27.25 -25.60
CA ASN A 343 -8.25 -28.62 -25.21
C ASN A 343 -8.81 -28.96 -23.82
N ASP A 344 -7.96 -28.98 -22.80
CA ASP A 344 -8.27 -29.45 -21.44
C ASP A 344 -9.42 -28.67 -20.77
N GLY A 345 -9.60 -27.41 -21.16
CA GLY A 345 -10.59 -26.47 -20.64
C GLY A 345 -11.89 -26.39 -21.43
N ALA A 346 -12.12 -27.25 -22.45
CA ALA A 346 -13.24 -27.11 -23.40
C ALA A 346 -14.62 -26.96 -22.74
N ARG A 347 -14.84 -27.62 -21.59
CA ARG A 347 -16.09 -27.50 -20.81
C ARG A 347 -16.37 -26.08 -20.26
N TYR A 348 -15.36 -25.21 -20.21
CA TYR A 348 -15.45 -23.82 -19.76
C TYR A 348 -15.36 -22.81 -20.92
N ALA A 349 -15.13 -23.30 -22.14
CA ALA A 349 -14.98 -22.48 -23.33
C ALA A 349 -16.36 -22.06 -23.84
N THR A 350 -16.58 -20.75 -23.95
CA THR A 350 -17.70 -20.18 -24.71
C THR A 350 -17.15 -19.55 -25.96
N GLU A 351 -17.92 -19.55 -27.05
CA GLU A 351 -17.51 -18.91 -28.31
C GLU A 351 -17.13 -17.44 -28.08
N ASP A 352 -17.89 -16.72 -27.25
CA ASP A 352 -17.60 -15.33 -26.90
C ASP A 352 -16.24 -15.16 -26.21
N LYS A 353 -15.90 -16.03 -25.23
CA LYS A 353 -14.61 -15.94 -24.52
C LYS A 353 -13.44 -16.25 -25.45
N MET A 354 -13.59 -17.25 -26.31
CA MET A 354 -12.55 -17.58 -27.29
C MET A 354 -12.35 -16.43 -28.28
N ARG A 355 -13.44 -15.85 -28.78
CA ARG A 355 -13.40 -14.69 -29.67
C ARG A 355 -12.77 -13.47 -29.00
N GLU A 356 -13.06 -13.22 -27.73
CA GLU A 356 -12.42 -12.15 -26.94
C GLU A 356 -10.90 -12.35 -26.82
N LEU A 357 -10.44 -13.59 -26.64
CA LEU A 357 -9.01 -13.91 -26.61
C LEU A 357 -8.36 -13.67 -27.97
N GLU A 358 -8.99 -14.10 -29.07
CA GLU A 358 -8.50 -13.89 -30.43
C GLU A 358 -8.40 -12.39 -30.79
N ILE A 359 -9.46 -11.61 -30.51
CA ILE A 359 -9.46 -10.15 -30.68
C ILE A 359 -8.35 -9.52 -29.84
N GLY A 360 -8.18 -9.96 -28.59
CA GLY A 360 -7.12 -9.46 -27.72
C GLY A 360 -5.72 -9.78 -28.23
N ILE A 361 -5.50 -10.98 -28.79
CA ILE A 361 -4.21 -11.36 -29.41
C ILE A 361 -3.93 -10.48 -30.63
N ALA A 362 -4.93 -10.28 -31.50
CA ALA A 362 -4.78 -9.45 -32.69
C ALA A 362 -4.46 -7.99 -32.33
N ALA A 363 -5.18 -7.41 -31.37
CA ALA A 363 -4.95 -6.04 -30.91
C ALA A 363 -3.55 -5.86 -30.29
N LEU A 364 -3.06 -6.84 -29.53
CA LEU A 364 -1.68 -6.81 -29.02
C LEU A 364 -0.64 -7.00 -30.14
N GLY A 365 -0.97 -7.79 -31.16
CA GLY A 365 -0.17 -7.93 -32.37
C GLY A 365 0.02 -6.59 -33.10
N GLU A 366 -1.06 -5.84 -33.30
CA GLU A 366 -0.98 -4.50 -33.90
C GLU A 366 -0.14 -3.53 -33.04
N ARG A 367 -0.32 -3.56 -31.71
CA ARG A 367 0.46 -2.72 -30.79
C ARG A 367 1.95 -3.00 -30.84
N ILE A 368 2.38 -4.24 -31.11
CA ILE A 368 3.80 -4.57 -31.20
C ILE A 368 4.45 -3.97 -32.45
N GLU A 369 3.73 -3.87 -33.56
CA GLU A 369 4.21 -3.25 -34.80
C GLU A 369 4.43 -1.74 -34.63
N HIS A 370 3.71 -1.14 -33.69
CA HIS A 370 3.73 0.29 -33.38
C HIS A 370 4.34 0.60 -32.00
N VAL A 371 5.23 -0.25 -31.48
CA VAL A 371 5.82 -0.10 -30.13
C VAL A 371 6.43 1.27 -29.87
N LYS A 372 7.03 1.89 -30.90
CA LYS A 372 7.67 3.22 -30.82
C LYS A 372 6.69 4.37 -30.61
N ALA A 373 5.41 4.17 -30.95
CA ALA A 373 4.34 5.14 -30.75
C ALA A 373 3.66 4.99 -29.38
N LEU A 374 4.05 3.99 -28.57
CA LEU A 374 3.50 3.81 -27.24
C LEU A 374 4.02 4.88 -26.27
N PRO A 375 3.27 5.16 -25.18
CA PRO A 375 3.62 6.20 -24.22
C PRO A 375 5.05 6.06 -23.68
N LYS A 376 5.78 7.18 -23.71
CA LYS A 376 7.13 7.31 -23.13
C LYS A 376 7.13 8.12 -21.84
N ILE A 377 6.10 8.95 -21.66
CA ILE A 377 5.87 9.76 -20.47
C ILE A 377 4.42 9.60 -19.99
N SER A 378 4.18 9.93 -18.72
CA SER A 378 2.86 9.79 -18.10
C SER A 378 1.79 10.62 -18.79
N ASP A 379 2.17 11.81 -19.25
CA ASP A 379 1.29 12.71 -19.99
C ASP A 379 0.71 12.04 -21.24
N ASP A 380 1.50 11.27 -22.00
CA ASP A 380 1.02 10.55 -23.18
C ASP A 380 0.06 9.41 -22.83
N ALA A 381 0.27 8.74 -21.69
CA ALA A 381 -0.63 7.70 -21.20
C ALA A 381 -1.96 8.27 -20.66
N ILE A 382 -1.90 9.48 -20.08
CA ILE A 382 -3.04 10.15 -19.43
C ILE A 382 -3.86 10.98 -20.40
N LYS A 383 -3.25 11.58 -21.43
CA LYS A 383 -3.92 12.44 -22.42
C LYS A 383 -5.23 11.83 -22.92
N ARG A 384 -6.21 12.71 -23.16
CA ARG A 384 -7.48 12.34 -23.79
C ARG A 384 -7.22 11.87 -25.22
N GLN A 385 -7.07 10.56 -25.38
CA GLN A 385 -7.01 9.93 -26.69
C GLN A 385 -8.44 9.76 -27.23
N LEU A 386 -8.65 10.08 -28.50
CA LEU A 386 -9.89 9.78 -29.22
C LEU A 386 -10.09 8.26 -29.40
N ASP A 387 -9.00 7.49 -29.28
CA ASP A 387 -9.04 6.04 -29.38
C ASP A 387 -9.56 5.39 -28.09
N ARG A 388 -10.79 4.88 -28.20
CA ARG A 388 -11.45 4.01 -27.22
C ARG A 388 -10.89 2.57 -27.25
N GLY A 389 -9.75 2.35 -27.91
CA GLY A 389 -9.16 1.05 -28.20
C GLY A 389 -8.61 0.28 -26.99
N LEU A 390 -8.53 -1.04 -27.14
CA LEU A 390 -8.37 -2.07 -26.10
C LEU A 390 -6.98 -2.07 -25.43
N TRP A 391 -6.78 -1.24 -24.41
CA TRP A 391 -5.69 -1.38 -23.44
C TRP A 391 -6.03 -2.50 -22.43
N LEU A 392 -5.87 -3.75 -22.85
CA LEU A 392 -6.19 -4.93 -22.03
C LEU A 392 -5.07 -5.99 -22.09
N CYS A 393 -3.88 -5.65 -21.58
CA CYS A 393 -2.90 -6.66 -21.19
C CYS A 393 -3.25 -7.35 -19.85
N CYS A 394 -4.12 -6.77 -19.03
CA CYS A 394 -4.46 -7.29 -17.70
C CYS A 394 -5.96 -7.12 -17.40
N LYS A 395 -6.75 -8.11 -17.76
CA LYS A 395 -7.95 -8.49 -16.99
C LYS A 395 -7.67 -9.83 -16.34
#